data_AF-A0A963SNE1-F1
#
_entry.id   AF-A0A963SNE1-F1
#
_cell.length_a   1.000
_cell.length_b   1.000
_cell.length_c   1.000
_cell.angle_alpha   90.00
_cell.angle_beta   90.00
_cell.angle_gamma   90.00
#
_symmetry.space_group_name_H-M   'P 1'
#
loop_
_entity.id
_entity.type
_entity.pdbx_description
1 polymer ?
#
loop_
_entity_poly.entity_id
_entity_poly.type
_entity_poly.pdbx_seq_one_letter_code
_entity_poly.pdbx_strand_id
1 'polypeptide(L)' 'MKISGVDIRPGNIIEYEGGIWKVAKIQHT' A
#
# COMPACT_ATOMS: atom_id res chain seq x y z
N MET A 1 10.80 -3.49 3.41
CA MET A 1 9.66 -3.85 4.30
C MET A 1 8.86 -4.96 3.63
N LYS A 2 8.68 -6.12 4.29
CA LYS A 2 7.87 -7.22 3.73
C LYS A 2 6.43 -7.03 4.21
N ILE A 3 5.65 -6.22 3.50
CA ILE A 3 4.20 -6.08 3.76
C ILE A 3 3.46 -7.03 2.82
N SER A 4 2.52 -7.82 3.35
CA SER A 4 1.62 -8.59 2.48
C SER A 4 0.66 -7.64 1.80
N GLY A 5 0.44 -7.79 0.48
CA GLY A 5 -0.56 -7.01 -0.25
C GLY A 5 -1.98 -7.16 0.33
N VAL A 6 -2.23 -8.25 1.07
CA VAL A 6 -3.50 -8.53 1.76
C VAL A 6 -3.72 -7.63 2.98
N ASP A 7 -2.66 -7.14 3.60
CA ASP A 7 -2.73 -6.30 4.81
C ASP A 7 -2.81 -4.80 4.49
N ILE A 8 -2.67 -4.44 3.21
CA ILE A 8 -2.76 -3.05 2.76
C ILE A 8 -4.24 -2.61 2.78
N ARG A 9 -4.48 -1.41 3.29
CA ARG A 9 -5.80 -0.77 3.34
C ARG A 9 -5.75 0.66 2.80
N PRO A 10 -6.86 1.20 2.27
CA PRO A 10 -6.95 2.62 1.97
C PRO A 10 -6.59 3.46 3.20
N GLY A 11 -5.78 4.49 2.99
CA GLY A 11 -5.27 5.35 4.06
C GLY A 11 -3.88 4.98 4.56
N ASN A 12 -3.40 3.75 4.33
CA ASN A 12 -2.02 3.38 4.65
C ASN A 12 -1.05 4.26 3.86
N ILE A 13 0.06 4.64 4.50
CA ILE A 13 1.19 5.31 3.86
C ILE A 13 2.25 4.24 3.57
N ILE A 14 2.70 4.16 2.32
CA ILE A 14 3.70 3.18 1.87
C ILE A 14 4.83 3.89 1.14
N GLU A 15 6.04 3.35 1.29
CA GLU A 15 7.19 3.76 0.47
C GLU A 15 7.31 2.78 -0.70
N TYR A 16 7.29 3.31 -1.92
CA TYR A 16 7.40 2.51 -3.15
C TYR A 16 8.09 3.33 -4.23
N GLU A 17 9.03 2.70 -4.94
CA GLU A 17 9.85 3.33 -6.00
C GLU A 17 10.53 4.65 -5.58
N GLY A 18 10.94 4.75 -4.31
CA GLY A 18 11.59 5.96 -3.78
C GLY A 18 10.64 7.12 -3.48
N GLY A 19 9.33 6.90 -3.58
CA GLY A 19 8.28 7.86 -3.22
C GLY A 19 7.44 7.40 -2.03
N ILE A 20 6.82 8.37 -1.35
CA ILE A 20 5.85 8.13 -0.28
C ILE A 20 4.44 8.28 -0.87
N TRP A 21 3.65 7.23 -0.76
CA TRP A 21 2.33 7.13 -1.36
C TRP A 21 1.26 6.88 -0.29
N LYS A 22 0.08 7.48 -0.47
CA LYS A 22 -1.11 7.13 0.30
C LYS A 22 -1.98 6.21 -0.53
N VAL A 23 -2.33 5.06 0.02
CA VAL A 23 -3.18 4.09 -0.65
C VAL A 23 -4.60 4.64 -0.78
N ALA A 24 -5.08 4.79 -2.01
CA ALA A 24 -6.43 5.30 -2.29
C ALA A 24 -7.48 4.18 -2.36
N LYS A 25 -7.12 3.05 -2.96
CA LYS A 25 -8.00 1.89 -3.13
C LYS A 25 -7.16 0.62 -3.18
N ILE A 26 -7.74 -0.50 -2.75
CA ILE A 26 -7.19 -1.84 -2.91
C ILE A 26 -8.17 -2.69 -3.72
N GLN A 27 -7.65 -3.63 -4.49
CA GLN A 27 -8.45 -4.63 -5.18
C GLN A 27 -7.75 -5.98 -5.01
N HIS A 28 -8.48 -6.94 -4.46
CA HIS A 28 -8.09 -8.34 -4.48
C HIS A 28 -8.80 -8.98 -5.68
N THR A 29 -8.12 -9.91 -6.35
CA THR A 29 -8.68 -10.70 -7.45
C THR A 29 -9.11 -12.05 -6.92
#